data_AF-A0A3D0J149-F1
#
_entry.id   AF-A0A3D0J149-F1
#
_cell.length_a   1.000
_cell.length_b   1.000
_cell.length_c   1.000
_cell.angle_alpha   90.00
_cell.angle_beta   90.00
_cell.angle_gamma   90.00
#
_symmetry.space_group_name_H-M   'P 1'
#
loop_
_entity.id
_entity.type
_entity.pdbx_description
1 polymer ?
#
loop_
_entity_poly.entity_id
_entity_poly.type
_entity_poly.pdbx_seq_one_letter_code
_entity_poly.pdbx_strand_id
1 'polypeptide(L)'
;WANYSWGRFWDWDPKETWALIALMAYIILLHGRIGGWWGGYGLAIGSIASFLTILMAWYGVNFVLGKGLHSYGFGNGGQLYVGLFALLEIAFLAFALVRRPKS
;
A
#
# COMPACT_ATOMS: atom_id res chain seq x y z
N TRP A 1 10.90 1.20 30.54
CA TRP A 1 12.10 0.93 29.74
C TRP A 1 12.14 1.83 28.51
N ALA A 2 11.24 1.70 27.53
CA ALA A 2 11.18 2.57 26.33
C ALA A 2 11.23 4.09 26.59
N ASN A 3 10.44 4.62 27.54
CA ASN A 3 10.48 6.05 27.88
C ASN A 3 11.82 6.51 28.50
N TYR A 4 12.50 5.64 29.25
CA TYR A 4 13.82 5.92 29.82
C TYR A 4 14.94 5.78 28.77
N SER A 5 14.76 4.96 27.75
CA SER A 5 15.76 4.68 26.71
C SER A 5 15.66 5.61 25.50
N TRP A 6 14.45 6.04 25.13
CA TRP A 6 14.20 6.79 23.87
C TRP A 6 13.38 8.08 24.07
N GLY A 7 13.06 8.46 25.31
CA GLY A 7 12.31 9.68 25.65
C GLY A 7 10.85 9.68 25.21
N ARG A 8 10.33 8.52 24.75
CA ARG A 8 8.94 8.31 24.35
C ARG A 8 8.53 6.86 24.60
N PHE A 9 7.23 6.62 24.82
CA PHE A 9 6.71 5.28 25.09
C PHE A 9 6.60 4.38 23.85
N TRP A 10 6.40 4.98 22.69
CA TRP A 10 6.18 4.29 21.42
C TRP A 10 6.57 5.20 20.25
N ASP A 11 7.09 4.61 19.18
CA ASP A 11 7.23 5.26 17.88
C ASP A 11 6.92 4.22 16.79
N TRP A 12 6.35 4.67 15.68
CA TRP A 12 6.12 3.81 14.52
C TRP A 12 7.05 4.26 13.41
N ASP A 13 7.91 3.37 12.94
CA ASP A 13 8.70 3.70 11.76
C ASP A 13 7.77 3.73 10.51
N PRO A 14 8.10 4.52 9.48
CA PRO A 14 7.27 4.59 8.29
C PRO A 14 7.07 3.21 7.61
N LYS A 15 8.03 2.29 7.68
CA LYS A 15 7.84 0.94 7.13
C LYS A 15 6.85 0.12 7.93
N GLU A 16 6.97 0.07 9.26
CA GLU A 16 6.00 -0.59 10.14
C GLU A 16 4.59 -0.02 9.94
N THR A 17 4.47 1.31 9.82
CA THR A 17 3.18 1.98 9.58
C THR A 17 2.56 1.54 8.26
N TRP A 18 3.32 1.58 7.16
CA TRP A 18 2.81 1.20 5.84
C TRP A 18 2.58 -0.31 5.70
N ALA A 19 3.35 -1.15 6.39
CA ALA A 19 3.10 -2.57 6.48
C ALA A 19 1.76 -2.87 7.18
N LEU A 20 1.45 -2.15 8.27
CA LEU A 20 0.16 -2.25 8.94
C LEU A 20 -0.99 -1.77 8.04
N ILE A 21 -0.82 -0.66 7.31
CA ILE A 21 -1.81 -0.17 6.34
C ILE A 21 -2.07 -1.22 5.26
N ALA A 22 -1.02 -1.83 4.71
CA ALA A 22 -1.17 -2.88 3.69
C ALA A 22 -1.93 -4.10 4.22
N LEU A 23 -1.59 -4.54 5.44
CA LEU A 23 -2.32 -5.62 6.12
C LEU A 23 -3.82 -5.28 6.26
N MET A 24 -4.13 -4.08 6.77
CA MET A 24 -5.51 -3.64 6.94
C MET A 24 -6.27 -3.56 5.61
N ALA A 25 -5.63 -3.07 4.55
CA ALA A 25 -6.23 -2.99 3.22
C ALA A 25 -6.66 -4.38 2.70
N TYR A 26 -5.82 -5.40 2.84
CA TYR A 26 -6.18 -6.76 2.45
C TYR A 26 -7.20 -7.41 3.40
N ILE A 27 -7.13 -7.16 4.71
CA ILE A 27 -8.13 -7.66 5.66
C ILE A 27 -9.52 -7.14 5.31
N ILE A 28 -9.67 -5.84 5.00
CA ILE A 28 -10.96 -5.25 4.62
C ILE A 28 -11.54 -5.94 3.37
N LEU A 29 -10.71 -6.20 2.36
CA LEU A 29 -11.14 -6.88 1.14
C LEU A 29 -11.57 -8.32 1.39
N LEU A 30 -10.77 -9.07 2.15
CA LEU A 30 -11.09 -10.45 2.52
C LEU A 30 -12.33 -10.52 3.39
N HIS A 31 -12.46 -9.61 4.35
CA HIS A 31 -13.62 -9.53 5.23
C HIS A 31 -14.90 -9.26 4.43
N GLY A 32 -14.88 -8.29 3.52
CA GLY A 32 -16.02 -8.05 2.66
C GLY A 32 -16.29 -9.20 1.68
N ARG A 33 -15.28 -9.98 1.27
CA ARG A 33 -15.49 -11.15 0.41
C ARG A 33 -16.22 -12.26 1.17
N ILE A 34 -15.79 -12.53 2.40
CA ILE A 34 -16.43 -13.50 3.30
C ILE A 34 -17.84 -13.02 3.69
N GLY A 35 -18.00 -11.71 3.93
CA GLY A 35 -19.30 -11.08 4.22
C GLY A 35 -20.22 -10.89 3.01
N GLY A 36 -19.81 -11.31 1.81
CA GLY A 36 -20.64 -11.22 0.59
C GLY A 36 -20.78 -9.82 -0.01
N TRP A 37 -20.02 -8.83 0.45
CA TRP A 37 -20.05 -7.45 -0.05
C TRP A 37 -19.40 -7.32 -1.44
N TRP A 38 -18.43 -8.18 -1.74
CA TRP A 38 -17.68 -8.14 -3.00
C TRP A 38 -17.85 -9.45 -3.80
N GLY A 39 -18.28 -9.32 -5.05
CA GLY A 39 -18.16 -10.38 -6.06
C GLY A 39 -16.70 -10.58 -6.48
N GLY A 40 -16.42 -11.60 -7.30
CA GLY A 40 -15.05 -11.90 -7.76
C GLY A 40 -14.36 -10.72 -8.46
N TYR A 41 -15.11 -9.94 -9.23
CA TYR A 41 -14.61 -8.73 -9.89
C TYR A 41 -14.20 -7.64 -8.88
N GLY A 42 -15.03 -7.41 -7.85
CA GLY A 42 -14.73 -6.44 -6.79
C GLY A 42 -13.50 -6.84 -5.97
N LEU A 43 -13.35 -8.14 -5.70
CA LEU A 43 -12.16 -8.67 -5.05
C LEU A 43 -10.90 -8.46 -5.91
N ALA A 44 -10.96 -8.77 -7.20
CA ALA A 44 -9.82 -8.61 -8.10
C ALA A 44 -9.35 -7.14 -8.22
N ILE A 45 -10.28 -6.21 -8.44
CA ILE A 45 -9.98 -4.77 -8.47
C ILE A 45 -9.45 -4.30 -7.11
N GLY A 46 -10.09 -4.72 -6.03
CA GLY A 46 -9.66 -4.39 -4.68
C GLY A 46 -8.22 -4.83 -4.42
N SER A 47 -7.86 -6.07 -4.78
CA SER A 47 -6.52 -6.61 -4.60
C SER A 47 -5.45 -5.80 -5.34
N ILE A 48 -5.76 -5.30 -6.54
CA ILE A 48 -4.88 -4.43 -7.32
C ILE A 48 -4.75 -3.05 -6.65
N ALA A 49 -5.84 -2.49 -6.13
CA ALA A 49 -5.78 -1.24 -5.36
C ALA A 49 -4.94 -1.39 -4.07
N SER A 50 -5.11 -2.48 -3.33
CA SER A 50 -4.32 -2.77 -2.13
C SER A 50 -2.84 -2.98 -2.44
N PHE A 51 -2.48 -3.43 -3.64
CA PHE A 51 -1.08 -3.57 -4.04
C PHE A 51 -0.33 -2.22 -4.02
N LEU A 52 -1.01 -1.09 -4.28
CA LEU A 52 -0.39 0.24 -4.17
C LEU A 52 0.11 0.55 -2.75
N THR A 53 -0.54 -0.01 -1.72
CA THR A 53 -0.09 0.14 -0.33
C THR A 53 1.18 -0.68 -0.05
N ILE A 54 1.32 -1.86 -0.67
CA ILE A 54 2.56 -2.64 -0.64
C ILE A 54 3.67 -1.89 -1.37
N LEU A 55 3.37 -1.33 -2.54
CA LEU A 55 4.32 -0.52 -3.30
C LEU A 55 4.81 0.68 -2.50
N MET A 56 3.93 1.31 -1.71
CA MET A 56 4.32 2.39 -0.81
C MET A 56 5.23 1.91 0.33
N ALA A 57 4.91 0.78 0.96
CA ALA A 57 5.74 0.21 2.04
C ALA A 57 7.15 -0.18 1.54
N TRP A 58 7.23 -0.76 0.33
CA TRP A 58 8.48 -1.26 -0.25
C TRP A 58 9.29 -0.20 -0.99
N TYR A 59 8.66 0.61 -1.83
CA TYR A 59 9.35 1.60 -2.64
C TYR A 59 9.18 3.00 -2.05
N GLY A 60 7.95 3.39 -1.74
CA GLY A 60 7.62 4.74 -1.31
C GLY A 60 8.35 5.19 -0.04
N VAL A 61 8.42 4.34 0.99
CA VAL A 61 9.15 4.67 2.23
C VAL A 61 10.64 4.87 1.96
N ASN A 62 11.24 4.05 1.09
CA ASN A 62 12.68 4.12 0.80
C ASN A 62 13.04 5.32 -0.10
N PHE A 63 12.24 5.60 -1.13
CA PHE A 63 12.63 6.54 -2.22
C PHE A 63 11.78 7.81 -2.33
N VAL A 64 10.59 7.86 -1.72
CA VAL A 64 9.67 9.01 -1.78
C VAL A 64 9.65 9.77 -0.45
N LEU A 65 9.55 9.06 0.68
CA LEU A 65 9.55 9.69 2.01
C LEU A 65 10.95 10.00 2.52
N GLY A 66 11.99 9.27 2.05
CA GLY A 66 13.38 9.46 2.46
C GLY A 66 13.62 9.34 3.97
N LYS A 67 12.69 8.74 4.71
CA LYS A 67 12.68 8.66 6.18
C LYS A 67 12.46 7.22 6.63
N GLY A 68 13.39 6.70 7.43
CA GLY A 68 13.31 5.41 8.10
C GLY A 68 14.69 4.84 8.43
N LEU A 69 14.85 4.27 9.62
CA LEU A 69 16.08 3.58 10.08
C LEU A 69 16.47 2.37 9.21
N HIS A 70 15.55 1.94 8.34
CA HIS A 70 15.71 0.82 7.41
C HIS A 70 15.74 1.27 5.93
N SER A 71 15.95 2.56 5.63
CA SER A 71 16.14 3.00 4.23
C SER A 71 17.54 2.62 3.75
N TYR A 72 17.64 1.57 2.92
CA TYR A 72 18.91 1.13 2.32
C TYR A 72 19.17 1.73 0.93
N GLY A 73 18.22 2.51 0.39
CA GLY A 73 18.24 3.04 -0.96
C GLY A 73 18.48 4.56 -1.01
N PHE A 74 19.70 5.02 -0.73
CA PHE A 74 20.09 6.42 -0.93
C PHE A 74 20.48 6.69 -2.40
N GLY A 75 19.58 6.41 -3.34
CA GLY A 75 19.85 6.60 -4.77
C GLY A 75 18.59 6.92 -5.58
N ASN A 76 18.77 7.68 -6.68
CA ASN A 76 17.74 7.97 -7.69
C ASN A 76 17.45 6.72 -8.55
N GLY A 77 16.98 5.65 -7.92
CA GLY A 77 16.72 4.36 -8.57
C GLY A 77 15.26 4.20 -8.99
N GLY A 78 14.98 4.30 -10.29
CA GLY A 78 13.73 3.80 -10.89
C GLY A 78 12.43 4.55 -10.55
N GLN A 79 12.51 5.78 -10.04
CA GLN A 79 11.32 6.59 -9.67
C GLN A 79 10.37 6.79 -10.83
N LEU A 80 10.91 7.00 -12.03
CA LEU A 80 10.11 7.11 -13.25
C LEU A 80 9.38 5.79 -13.55
N TYR A 81 10.06 4.65 -13.49
CA TYR A 81 9.44 3.35 -13.79
C TYR A 81 8.35 3.00 -12.78
N VAL A 82 8.60 3.21 -11.49
CA VAL A 82 7.63 2.94 -10.43
C VAL A 82 6.47 3.93 -10.48
N GLY A 83 6.74 5.21 -10.79
CA GLY A 83 5.72 6.22 -10.99
C GLY A 83 4.82 5.90 -12.19
N LEU A 84 5.41 5.53 -13.33
CA LEU A 84 4.66 5.11 -14.52
C LEU A 84 3.83 3.85 -14.24
N PHE A 85 4.41 2.85 -13.57
CA PHE A 85 3.69 1.66 -13.14
C PHE A 85 2.48 2.02 -12.26
N ALA A 86 2.67 2.84 -11.22
CA ALA A 86 1.59 3.26 -10.34
C ALA A 86 0.50 4.04 -11.11
N LEU A 87 0.88 4.91 -12.05
CA LEU A 87 -0.06 5.63 -12.91
C LEU A 87 -0.86 4.69 -13.82
N LEU A 88 -0.21 3.68 -14.40
CA LEU A 88 -0.86 2.66 -15.21
C LEU A 88 -1.85 1.84 -14.37
N GLU A 89 -1.46 1.45 -13.15
CA GLU A 89 -2.34 0.75 -12.21
C GLU A 89 -3.57 1.59 -11.86
N ILE A 90 -3.38 2.88 -11.56
CA ILE A 90 -4.48 3.80 -11.25
C ILE A 90 -5.39 3.99 -12.47
N ALA A 91 -4.83 4.14 -13.67
CA ALA A 91 -5.59 4.25 -14.90
C ALA A 91 -6.40 2.98 -15.18
N PHE A 92 -5.79 1.81 -14.97
CA PHE A 92 -6.45 0.52 -15.08
C PHE A 92 -7.59 0.38 -14.07
N LEU A 93 -7.37 0.74 -12.80
CA LEU A 93 -8.40 0.73 -11.76
C LEU A 93 -9.56 1.66 -12.09
N ALA A 94 -9.27 2.89 -12.54
CA ALA A 94 -10.30 3.84 -12.96
C ALA A 94 -11.14 3.28 -14.12
N PHE A 95 -10.48 2.71 -15.13
CA PHE A 95 -11.14 2.06 -16.25
C PHE A 95 -12.00 0.86 -15.81
N ALA A 96 -11.47 0.01 -14.94
CA ALA A 96 -12.14 -1.18 -14.44
C ALA A 96 -13.35 -0.82 -13.56
N LEU A 97 -13.28 0.26 -12.78
CA LEU A 97 -14.41 0.77 -12.02
C LEU A 97 -15.53 1.31 -12.92
N VAL A 98 -15.17 2.02 -14.00
CA VAL A 98 -16.15 2.53 -14.99
C VAL A 98 -16.80 1.40 -15.79
N ARG A 99 -16.04 0.35 -16.12
CA ARG A 99 -16.53 -0.80 -16.89
C ARG A 99 -17.17 -1.89 -16.04
N ARG A 100 -17.41 -1.65 -14.74
CA ARG A 100 -17.99 -2.66 -13.85
C ARG A 100 -19.22 -3.29 -14.53
N PRO A 101 -19.17 -4.58 -14.88
CA PRO A 101 -20.31 -5.21 -15.54
C PRO A 101 -21.50 -5.15 -14.58
N LYS A 102 -22.61 -4.58 -15.06
CA LYS A 102 -23.88 -4.65 -14.35
C LYS A 102 -24.32 -6.11 -14.43
N SER A 103 -24.19 -6.84 -13.32
CA SER A 103 -24.88 -8.13 -13.14
C SER A 103 -26.37 -7.87 -12.97
#